data_AF-A0A2G6PN76-F1
#
_entry.id   AF-A0A2G6PN76-F1
#
_cell.length_a   1.000
_cell.length_b   1.000
_cell.length_c   1.000
_cell.angle_alpha   90.00
_cell.angle_beta   90.00
_cell.angle_gamma   90.00
#
_symmetry.space_group_name_H-M   'P 1'
#
loop_
_entity.id
_entity.type
_entity.pdbx_description
1 polymer ?
#
loop_
_entity_poly.entity_id
_entity_poly.type
_entity_poly.pdbx_seq_one_letter_code
_entity_poly.pdbx_strand_id
1 'polypeptide(L)'
;MLRKTKIYPLVCLILTASCIYLFLQKQKLDNKLRLSLVEAEKNEIRAKKQLIIAQENQAKSEKLLFDLVELQEKNFSLIEKLYQISPNDNKIRKQLVKTYSDMSWYYLINKQFDEAKKYAEKGLKIIPSEKSLLRNLALSCLFTDNYDKTIEIYHQLKNKNDGKITYRDIFLGDLLTLENEGISHENIDLFYKLIKNEEKK
;
A
#
# COMPACT_ATOMS: atom_id res chain seq x y z
N MET A 1 -11.27 40.60 69.46
CA MET A 1 -11.57 40.46 68.01
C MET A 1 -10.47 39.65 67.34
N LEU A 2 -10.60 38.32 67.29
CA LEU A 2 -9.65 37.45 66.60
C LEU A 2 -10.09 37.28 65.14
N ARG A 3 -9.23 37.73 64.21
CA ARG A 3 -9.40 37.58 62.77
C ARG A 3 -9.46 36.09 62.40
N LYS A 4 -10.66 35.52 62.28
CA LYS A 4 -10.91 34.23 61.60
C LYS A 4 -10.75 34.44 60.10
N THR A 5 -9.54 34.73 59.65
CA THR A 5 -9.23 35.06 58.25
C THR A 5 -8.59 33.88 57.54
N LYS A 6 -9.26 33.42 56.47
CA LYS A 6 -8.67 32.96 55.20
C LYS A 6 -7.86 31.65 55.14
N ILE A 7 -7.79 30.81 56.17
CA ILE A 7 -7.01 29.55 56.11
C ILE A 7 -7.71 28.47 55.24
N TYR A 8 -9.02 28.32 55.34
CA TYR A 8 -9.79 27.32 54.59
C TYR A 8 -9.68 27.41 53.04
N PRO A 9 -9.78 28.58 52.39
CA PRO A 9 -9.65 28.66 50.94
C PRO A 9 -8.25 28.30 50.44
N LEU A 10 -7.19 28.58 51.22
CA LEU A 10 -5.82 28.26 50.83
C LEU A 10 -5.56 26.74 50.86
N VAL A 11 -6.04 26.05 51.90
CA VAL A 11 -5.93 24.58 52.00
C VAL A 11 -6.72 23.90 50.87
N CYS A 12 -7.92 24.40 50.57
CA CYS A 12 -8.73 23.90 49.46
C CYS A 12 -8.00 24.06 48.11
N LEU A 13 -7.40 25.23 47.85
CA LEU A 13 -6.62 25.50 46.64
C LEU A 13 -5.41 24.57 46.49
N ILE A 14 -4.68 24.30 47.58
CA ILE A 14 -3.52 23.39 47.57
C ILE A 14 -3.96 21.96 47.27
N LEU A 15 -5.05 21.49 47.88
CA LEU A 15 -5.59 20.15 47.63
C LEU A 15 -6.09 20.00 46.19
N THR A 16 -6.81 20.99 45.66
CA THR A 16 -7.26 20.95 44.26
C THR A 16 -6.08 20.97 43.29
N ALA A 17 -5.04 21.77 43.56
CA ALA A 17 -3.83 21.81 42.73
C ALA A 17 -3.08 20.48 42.76
N SER A 18 -2.98 19.83 43.93
CA SER A 18 -2.36 18.51 44.08
C SER A 18 -3.13 17.41 43.33
N CYS A 19 -4.47 17.40 43.43
CA CYS A 19 -5.31 16.45 42.70
C CYS A 19 -5.19 16.64 41.18
N ILE A 20 -5.20 17.88 40.68
CA ILE A 20 -4.98 18.18 39.25
C ILE A 20 -3.59 17.71 38.81
N TYR A 21 -2.56 17.96 39.62
CA TYR A 21 -1.20 17.52 39.31
C TYR A 21 -1.10 15.99 39.20
N LEU A 22 -1.66 15.24 40.16
CA LEU A 22 -1.66 13.77 40.12
C LEU A 22 -2.45 13.22 38.92
N PHE A 23 -3.58 13.84 38.59
CA PHE A 23 -4.37 13.48 37.42
C PHE A 23 -3.60 13.67 36.11
N LEU A 24 -2.91 14.80 35.95
CA LEU A 24 -2.07 15.07 34.78
C LEU A 24 -0.87 14.09 34.68
N GLN A 25 -0.26 13.73 35.82
CA GLN A 25 0.81 12.73 35.85
C GLN A 25 0.31 11.35 35.44
N LYS A 26 -0.88 10.94 35.91
CA LYS A 26 -1.51 9.69 35.49
C LYS A 26 -1.79 9.68 33.98
N GLN A 27 -2.39 10.75 33.44
CA GLN A 27 -2.63 10.87 32.00
C GLN A 27 -1.33 10.79 31.19
N LYS A 28 -0.26 11.44 31.66
CA LYS A 28 1.06 11.40 31.01
C LYS A 28 1.63 9.98 30.99
N LEU A 29 1.49 9.24 32.09
CA LEU A 29 1.95 7.86 32.20
C LEU A 29 1.13 6.93 31.29
N ASP A 30 -0.20 7.07 31.30
CA ASP A 30 -1.11 6.29 30.45
C ASP A 30 -0.80 6.53 28.96
N ASN A 31 -0.55 7.78 28.58
CA ASN A 31 -0.11 8.13 27.22
C ASN A 31 1.25 7.50 26.87
N LYS A 32 2.23 7.54 27.79
CA LYS A 32 3.53 6.91 27.58
C LYS A 32 3.41 5.40 27.40
N LEU A 33 2.59 4.74 28.21
CA LEU A 33 2.33 3.31 28.12
C LEU A 33 1.67 2.95 26.78
N ARG A 34 0.63 3.70 26.38
CA ARG A 34 -0.03 3.51 25.09
C ARG A 34 0.93 3.64 23.91
N LEU A 35 1.80 4.66 23.91
CA LEU A 35 2.82 4.83 22.88
C LEU A 35 3.81 3.67 22.83
N SER A 36 4.23 3.16 24.00
CA SER A 36 5.15 2.03 24.07
C SER A 36 4.53 0.72 23.55
N LEU A 37 3.23 0.49 23.82
CA LEU A 37 2.51 -0.67 23.31
C LEU A 37 2.36 -0.62 21.79
N VAL A 38 2.02 0.56 21.24
CA VAL A 38 1.93 0.77 19.79
C VAL A 38 3.27 0.50 19.10
N GLU A 39 4.38 0.95 19.69
CA GLU A 39 5.70 0.70 19.10
C GLU A 39 6.11 -0.79 19.19
N ALA A 40 5.76 -1.46 20.29
CA ALA A 40 5.97 -2.89 20.43
C ALA A 40 5.20 -3.69 19.36
N GLU A 41 3.93 -3.35 19.13
CA GLU A 41 3.10 -3.97 18.10
C GLU A 41 3.69 -3.75 16.69
N LYS A 42 4.15 -2.54 16.37
CA LYS A 42 4.83 -2.27 15.09
C LYS A 42 6.09 -3.14 14.93
N ASN A 43 6.88 -3.29 15.98
CA ASN A 43 8.11 -4.08 15.94
C ASN A 43 7.81 -5.57 15.75
N GLU A 44 6.77 -6.09 16.41
CA GLU A 44 6.30 -7.45 16.20
C GLU A 44 5.87 -7.67 14.74
N ILE A 45 5.09 -6.74 14.17
CA ILE A 45 4.65 -6.86 12.77
C ILE A 45 5.85 -6.77 11.80
N ARG A 46 6.82 -5.89 12.06
CA ARG A 46 8.04 -5.78 11.27
C ARG A 46 8.85 -7.09 11.29
N ALA A 47 8.95 -7.74 12.45
CA ALA A 47 9.63 -9.03 12.58
C ALA A 47 8.91 -10.15 11.79
N LYS A 48 7.57 -10.25 11.93
CA LYS A 48 6.77 -11.23 11.16
C LYS A 48 6.92 -11.03 9.65
N LYS A 49 6.96 -9.78 9.20
CA LYS A 49 7.17 -9.46 7.78
C LYS A 49 8.53 -9.91 7.26
N GLN A 50 9.60 -9.74 8.04
CA GLN A 50 10.93 -10.23 7.65
C GLN A 50 10.94 -11.75 7.47
N LEU A 51 10.23 -12.49 8.33
CA LEU A 51 10.08 -13.93 8.20
C LEU A 51 9.36 -14.33 6.90
N ILE A 52 8.24 -13.66 6.58
CA ILE A 52 7.50 -13.93 5.34
C ILE A 52 8.35 -13.65 4.10
N ILE A 53 9.12 -12.55 4.09
CA ILE A 53 10.02 -12.25 2.96
C ILE A 53 11.07 -13.35 2.78
N ALA A 54 11.60 -13.90 3.87
CA ALA A 54 12.53 -15.03 3.79
C ALA A 54 11.85 -16.28 3.18
N GLN A 55 10.62 -16.57 3.59
CA GLN A 55 9.81 -17.67 3.05
C GLN A 55 9.47 -17.45 1.56
N GLU A 56 9.14 -16.23 1.15
CA GLU A 56 8.85 -15.90 -0.26
C GLU A 56 10.08 -16.15 -1.14
N ASN A 57 11.27 -15.77 -0.66
CA ASN A 57 12.51 -15.99 -1.41
C ASN A 57 12.83 -17.48 -1.53
N GLN A 58 12.57 -18.25 -0.48
CA GLN A 58 12.73 -19.70 -0.50
C GLN A 58 11.73 -20.35 -1.47
N ALA A 59 10.44 -20.05 -1.37
CA ALA A 59 9.40 -20.60 -2.24
C ALA A 59 9.63 -20.25 -3.72
N LYS A 60 10.14 -19.04 -4.02
CA LYS A 60 10.57 -18.67 -5.38
C LYS A 60 11.69 -19.55 -5.89
N SER A 61 12.68 -19.85 -5.04
CA SER A 61 13.80 -20.73 -5.42
C SER A 61 13.36 -22.17 -5.69
N GLU A 62 12.31 -22.62 -5.00
CA GLU A 62 11.74 -23.97 -5.11
C GLU A 62 10.61 -24.05 -6.16
N LYS A 63 10.26 -22.94 -6.82
CA LYS A 63 9.14 -22.81 -7.80
C LYS A 63 7.77 -23.25 -7.25
N LEU A 64 7.54 -23.09 -5.95
CA LEU A 64 6.28 -23.44 -5.30
C LEU A 64 5.26 -22.30 -5.45
N LEU A 65 4.56 -22.28 -6.59
CA LEU A 65 3.66 -21.18 -6.97
C LEU A 65 2.52 -20.97 -5.96
N PHE A 66 1.94 -22.05 -5.41
CA PHE A 66 0.84 -21.98 -4.44
C PHE A 66 1.27 -21.28 -3.14
N ASP A 67 2.46 -21.59 -2.63
CA ASP A 67 2.98 -21.02 -1.38
C ASP A 67 3.23 -19.51 -1.51
N LEU A 68 3.55 -19.03 -2.72
CA LEU A 68 3.79 -17.61 -2.97
C LEU A 68 2.53 -16.75 -2.82
N VAL A 69 1.37 -17.28 -3.16
CA VAL A 69 0.08 -16.58 -3.03
C VAL A 69 -0.24 -16.35 -1.57
N GLU A 70 -0.20 -17.43 -0.79
CA GLU A 70 -0.52 -17.39 0.62
C GLU A 70 0.45 -16.47 1.37
N LEU A 71 1.74 -16.49 1.01
CA LEU A 71 2.74 -15.60 1.58
C LEU A 71 2.49 -14.13 1.21
N GLN A 72 2.11 -13.83 -0.04
CA GLN A 72 1.75 -12.48 -0.45
C GLN A 72 0.51 -11.95 0.27
N GLU A 73 -0.52 -12.78 0.46
CA GLU A 73 -1.71 -12.41 1.21
C GLU A 73 -1.39 -12.13 2.69
N LYS A 74 -0.56 -12.97 3.32
CA LYS A 74 -0.06 -12.74 4.69
C LYS A 74 0.72 -11.43 4.78
N ASN A 75 1.63 -11.18 3.84
CA ASN A 75 2.42 -9.95 3.77
C ASN A 75 1.52 -8.72 3.63
N PHE A 76 0.51 -8.79 2.74
CA PHE A 76 -0.49 -7.76 2.56
C PHE A 76 -1.25 -7.46 3.87
N SER A 77 -1.74 -8.50 4.57
CA SER A 77 -2.45 -8.34 5.85
C SER A 77 -1.60 -7.63 6.91
N LEU A 78 -0.31 -7.95 7.01
CA LEU A 78 0.59 -7.29 7.96
C LEU A 78 0.81 -5.82 7.63
N ILE A 79 0.98 -5.49 6.35
CA ILE A 79 1.19 -4.11 5.91
C ILE A 79 -0.09 -3.27 6.09
N GLU A 80 -1.26 -3.86 5.84
CA GLU A 80 -2.54 -3.21 6.09
C GLU A 80 -2.72 -2.88 7.58
N LYS A 81 -2.39 -3.82 8.48
CA LYS A 81 -2.37 -3.57 9.93
C LYS A 81 -1.40 -2.44 10.31
N LEU A 82 -0.17 -2.46 9.77
CA LEU A 82 0.78 -1.37 9.99
C LEU A 82 0.25 -0.01 9.53
N TYR A 83 -0.46 0.01 8.39
CA TYR A 83 -1.07 1.24 7.87
C TYR A 83 -2.21 1.73 8.76
N GLN A 84 -3.04 0.85 9.30
CA GLN A 84 -4.09 1.21 10.26
C GLN A 84 -3.49 1.83 11.54
N ILE A 85 -2.37 1.29 12.03
CA ILE A 85 -1.66 1.80 13.21
C ILE A 85 -0.96 3.14 12.92
N SER A 86 -0.50 3.36 11.69
CA SER A 86 0.30 4.55 11.33
C SER A 86 0.04 5.03 9.89
N PRO A 87 -1.15 5.58 9.62
CA PRO A 87 -1.57 5.93 8.26
C PRO A 87 -0.76 7.08 7.65
N ASN A 88 -0.16 7.92 8.49
CA ASN A 88 0.65 9.07 8.06
C ASN A 88 2.14 8.72 7.88
N ASP A 89 2.55 7.48 8.16
CA ASP A 89 3.92 7.05 7.90
C ASP A 89 4.13 6.82 6.40
N ASN A 90 4.90 7.71 5.78
CA ASN A 90 5.19 7.66 4.34
C ASN A 90 5.89 6.36 3.91
N LYS A 91 6.70 5.74 4.78
CA LYS A 91 7.34 4.46 4.47
C LYS A 91 6.30 3.35 4.42
N ILE A 92 5.37 3.31 5.37
CA ILE A 92 4.28 2.32 5.40
C ILE A 92 3.34 2.52 4.20
N ARG A 93 2.97 3.77 3.89
CA ARG A 93 2.16 4.10 2.70
C ARG A 93 2.79 3.59 1.40
N LYS A 94 4.08 3.86 1.20
CA LYS A 94 4.82 3.38 0.02
C LYS A 94 4.88 1.86 -0.03
N GLN A 95 5.09 1.20 1.11
CA GLN A 95 5.07 -0.27 1.18
C GLN A 95 3.70 -0.83 0.82
N LEU A 96 2.62 -0.28 1.36
CA LEU A 96 1.26 -0.71 1.07
C LEU A 96 0.91 -0.53 -0.40
N VAL A 97 1.26 0.62 -0.99
CA VAL A 97 1.09 0.90 -2.41
C VAL A 97 1.86 -0.09 -3.28
N LYS A 98 3.12 -0.41 -2.91
CA LYS A 98 3.88 -1.45 -3.60
C LYS A 98 3.16 -2.80 -3.54
N THR A 99 2.66 -3.20 -2.36
CA THR A 99 1.96 -4.48 -2.22
C THR A 99 0.64 -4.50 -3.00
N TYR A 100 -0.11 -3.39 -3.07
CA TYR A 100 -1.26 -3.29 -3.97
C TYR A 100 -0.86 -3.49 -5.44
N SER A 101 0.30 -2.98 -5.85
CA SER A 101 0.82 -3.15 -7.20
C SER A 101 1.20 -4.60 -7.47
N ASP A 102 1.90 -5.24 -6.53
CA ASP A 102 2.31 -6.64 -6.62
C ASP A 102 1.07 -7.56 -6.71
N MET A 103 0.07 -7.36 -5.85
CA MET A 103 -1.19 -8.12 -5.87
C MET A 103 -1.97 -7.90 -7.17
N SER A 104 -2.06 -6.67 -7.65
CA SER A 104 -2.74 -6.36 -8.92
C SER A 104 -2.10 -7.09 -10.10
N TRP A 105 -0.75 -7.10 -10.16
CA TRP A 105 -0.03 -7.88 -11.17
C TRP A 105 -0.25 -9.38 -11.02
N TYR A 106 -0.21 -9.89 -9.79
CA TYR A 106 -0.45 -11.31 -9.53
C TYR A 106 -1.83 -11.76 -10.02
N TYR A 107 -2.88 -10.97 -9.74
CA TYR A 107 -4.22 -11.27 -10.21
C TYR A 107 -4.36 -11.18 -11.74
N LEU A 108 -3.64 -10.27 -12.41
CA LEU A 108 -3.59 -10.22 -13.89
C LEU A 108 -3.10 -11.54 -14.48
N ILE A 109 -1.97 -12.05 -13.97
CA ILE A 109 -1.35 -13.29 -14.46
C ILE A 109 -2.25 -14.50 -14.22
N ASN A 110 -3.07 -14.47 -13.15
CA ASN A 110 -4.04 -15.53 -12.86
C ASN A 110 -5.40 -15.34 -13.55
N LYS A 111 -5.50 -14.44 -14.53
CA LYS A 111 -6.75 -14.17 -15.29
C LYS A 111 -7.91 -13.68 -14.41
N GLN A 112 -7.60 -13.11 -13.24
CA GLN A 112 -8.56 -12.52 -12.28
C GLN A 112 -8.59 -11.00 -12.46
N PHE A 113 -9.13 -10.56 -13.60
CA PHE A 113 -8.96 -9.18 -14.08
C PHE A 113 -9.70 -8.14 -13.23
N ASP A 114 -10.85 -8.48 -12.67
CA ASP A 114 -11.61 -7.58 -11.79
C ASP A 114 -10.91 -7.38 -10.44
N GLU A 115 -10.35 -8.45 -9.87
CA GLU A 115 -9.51 -8.37 -8.68
C GLU A 115 -8.26 -7.52 -8.95
N ALA A 116 -7.58 -7.76 -10.07
CA ALA A 116 -6.42 -6.97 -10.46
C ALA A 116 -6.74 -5.47 -10.52
N LYS A 117 -7.86 -5.10 -11.17
CA LYS A 117 -8.37 -3.73 -11.26
C LYS A 117 -8.66 -3.17 -9.86
N LYS A 118 -9.37 -3.92 -9.02
CA LYS A 118 -9.73 -3.53 -7.65
C LYS A 118 -8.50 -3.23 -6.79
N TYR A 119 -7.46 -4.06 -6.85
CA TYR A 119 -6.22 -3.82 -6.09
C TYR A 119 -5.46 -2.60 -6.62
N ALA A 120 -5.41 -2.40 -7.95
CA ALA A 120 -4.81 -1.21 -8.53
C ALA A 120 -5.51 0.07 -8.05
N GLU A 121 -6.85 0.11 -8.13
CA GLU A 121 -7.66 1.25 -7.70
C GLU A 121 -7.53 1.54 -6.20
N LYS A 122 -7.48 0.50 -5.35
CA LYS A 122 -7.23 0.68 -3.91
C LYS A 122 -5.88 1.34 -3.64
N GLY A 123 -4.81 0.92 -4.34
CA GLY A 123 -3.51 1.54 -4.20
C GLY A 123 -3.50 3.00 -4.66
N LEU A 124 -4.19 3.31 -5.77
CA LEU A 124 -4.29 4.66 -6.31
C LEU A 124 -5.06 5.62 -5.39
N LYS A 125 -5.98 5.13 -4.56
CA LYS A 125 -6.60 5.95 -3.49
C LYS A 125 -5.58 6.45 -2.46
N ILE A 126 -4.45 5.75 -2.29
CA ILE A 126 -3.39 6.12 -1.34
C ILE A 126 -2.37 7.03 -2.02
N ILE A 127 -1.91 6.66 -3.23
CA ILE A 127 -0.99 7.47 -4.06
C ILE A 127 -1.54 7.51 -5.49
N PRO A 128 -2.30 8.56 -5.86
CA PRO A 128 -2.99 8.63 -7.16
C PRO A 128 -2.08 8.66 -8.38
N SER A 129 -0.82 9.08 -8.20
CA SER A 129 0.16 9.21 -9.29
C SER A 129 1.13 8.03 -9.37
N GLU A 130 0.88 6.93 -8.65
CA GLU A 130 1.77 5.77 -8.66
C GLU A 130 1.73 5.08 -10.03
N LYS A 131 2.83 5.16 -10.76
CA LYS A 131 2.89 4.75 -12.17
C LYS A 131 2.70 3.24 -12.35
N SER A 132 3.24 2.42 -11.46
CA SER A 132 3.09 0.95 -11.53
C SER A 132 1.63 0.52 -11.34
N LEU A 133 0.89 1.20 -10.46
CA LEU A 133 -0.53 0.94 -10.26
C LEU A 133 -1.38 1.43 -11.43
N LEU A 134 -1.08 2.61 -11.98
CA LEU A 134 -1.73 3.10 -13.20
C LEU A 134 -1.51 2.13 -14.35
N ARG A 135 -0.27 1.65 -14.55
CA ARG A 135 0.06 0.64 -15.55
C ARG A 135 -0.76 -0.64 -15.38
N ASN A 136 -0.78 -1.21 -14.18
CA ASN A 136 -1.54 -2.44 -13.91
C ASN A 136 -3.06 -2.22 -14.05
N LEU A 137 -3.56 -1.03 -13.72
CA LEU A 137 -4.97 -0.64 -13.97
C LEU A 137 -5.28 -0.62 -15.47
N ALA A 138 -4.40 0.00 -16.28
CA ALA A 138 -4.57 0.04 -17.73
C ALA A 138 -4.59 -1.37 -18.35
N LEU A 139 -3.70 -2.26 -17.88
CA LEU A 139 -3.70 -3.66 -18.32
C LEU A 139 -4.97 -4.39 -17.90
N SER A 140 -5.44 -4.22 -16.67
CA SER A 140 -6.70 -4.82 -16.19
C SER A 140 -7.91 -4.32 -16.97
N CYS A 141 -7.89 -3.05 -17.40
CA CYS A 141 -8.93 -2.45 -18.23
C CYS A 141 -9.01 -3.04 -19.65
N LEU A 142 -7.92 -3.59 -20.20
CA LEU A 142 -7.95 -4.28 -21.50
C LEU A 142 -8.88 -5.50 -21.48
N PHE A 143 -8.96 -6.18 -20.33
CA PHE A 143 -9.70 -7.43 -20.15
C PHE A 143 -11.08 -7.26 -19.50
N THR A 144 -11.44 -6.04 -19.12
CA THR A 144 -12.73 -5.73 -18.47
C THR A 144 -13.55 -4.74 -19.30
N ASP A 145 -13.38 -4.78 -20.62
CA ASP A 145 -14.05 -3.94 -21.62
C ASP A 145 -13.98 -2.42 -21.35
N ASN A 146 -12.90 -1.96 -20.73
CA ASN A 146 -12.65 -0.54 -20.43
C ASN A 146 -11.51 0.00 -21.29
N TYR A 147 -11.55 -0.26 -22.60
CA TYR A 147 -10.46 0.07 -23.53
C TYR A 147 -10.09 1.55 -23.53
N ASP A 148 -11.07 2.45 -23.51
CA ASP A 148 -10.84 3.91 -23.48
C ASP A 148 -9.99 4.34 -22.29
N LYS A 149 -10.24 3.74 -21.11
CA LYS A 149 -9.47 4.00 -19.89
C LYS A 149 -8.03 3.49 -20.01
N THR A 150 -7.81 2.37 -20.69
CA THR A 150 -6.46 1.91 -21.03
C THR A 150 -5.72 2.94 -21.86
N ILE A 151 -6.35 3.47 -22.92
CA ILE A 151 -5.75 4.47 -23.80
C ILE A 151 -5.43 5.76 -23.05
N GLU A 152 -6.35 6.24 -22.22
CA GLU A 152 -6.13 7.42 -21.38
C GLU A 152 -4.87 7.26 -20.51
N ILE A 153 -4.79 6.16 -19.75
CA ILE A 153 -3.66 5.91 -18.85
C ILE A 153 -2.36 5.71 -19.64
N TYR A 154 -2.40 5.00 -20.76
CA TYR A 154 -1.24 4.83 -21.62
C TYR A 154 -0.67 6.18 -22.06
N HIS A 155 -1.51 7.10 -22.55
CA HIS A 155 -1.05 8.44 -22.94
C HIS A 155 -0.47 9.24 -21.78
N GLN A 156 -1.02 9.08 -20.57
CA GLN A 156 -0.47 9.71 -19.36
C GLN A 156 0.92 9.17 -18.97
N LEU A 157 1.26 7.94 -19.36
CA LEU A 157 2.47 7.25 -18.93
C LEU A 157 3.54 7.11 -20.00
N LYS A 158 3.19 6.92 -21.28
CA LYS A 158 4.09 6.41 -22.34
C LYS A 158 5.45 7.10 -22.45
N ASN A 159 5.49 8.43 -22.24
CA ASN A 159 6.70 9.25 -22.34
C ASN A 159 7.47 9.41 -21.01
N LYS A 160 6.97 8.79 -19.92
CA LYS A 160 7.64 8.79 -18.63
C LYS A 160 8.68 7.68 -18.60
N ASN A 161 9.76 7.92 -17.89
CA ASN A 161 10.84 6.94 -17.71
C ASN A 161 10.71 6.19 -16.38
N ASP A 162 11.18 4.95 -16.40
CA ASP A 162 11.56 4.15 -15.25
C ASP A 162 13.03 3.73 -15.41
N GLY A 163 13.95 4.47 -14.80
CA GLY A 163 15.37 4.32 -15.07
C GLY A 163 15.70 4.66 -16.54
N LYS A 164 16.17 3.65 -17.29
CA LYS A 164 16.62 3.79 -18.69
C LYS A 164 15.54 3.43 -19.72
N ILE A 165 14.41 2.89 -19.29
CA ILE A 165 13.32 2.44 -20.19
C ILE A 165 12.11 3.36 -20.06
N THR A 166 11.34 3.47 -21.14
CA THR A 166 10.10 4.24 -21.13
C THR A 166 8.93 3.36 -20.69
N TYR A 167 7.86 3.96 -20.17
CA TYR A 167 6.65 3.21 -19.85
C TYR A 167 6.01 2.60 -21.09
N ARG A 168 6.23 3.17 -22.28
CA ARG A 168 5.87 2.53 -23.55
C ARG A 168 6.53 1.16 -23.70
N ASP A 169 7.84 1.08 -23.47
CA ASP A 169 8.60 -0.18 -23.56
C ASP A 169 8.14 -1.17 -22.49
N ILE A 170 7.85 -0.67 -21.29
CA ILE A 170 7.30 -1.50 -20.19
C ILE A 170 5.95 -2.10 -20.60
N PHE A 171 5.02 -1.30 -21.16
CA PHE A 171 3.74 -1.83 -21.64
C PHE A 171 3.93 -2.94 -22.68
N LEU A 172 4.86 -2.77 -23.63
CA LEU A 172 5.16 -3.83 -24.61
C LEU A 172 5.71 -5.10 -23.95
N GLY A 173 6.58 -4.96 -22.95
CA GLY A 173 7.11 -6.09 -22.18
C GLY A 173 6.04 -6.82 -21.37
N ASP A 174 5.13 -6.06 -20.74
CA ASP A 174 4.00 -6.61 -19.99
C ASP A 174 3.04 -7.37 -20.91
N LEU A 175 2.70 -6.81 -22.08
CA LEU A 175 1.85 -7.48 -23.08
C LEU A 175 2.48 -8.79 -23.57
N LEU A 176 3.78 -8.81 -23.85
CA LEU A 176 4.50 -10.02 -24.25
C LEU A 176 4.48 -11.07 -23.12
N THR A 177 4.60 -10.63 -21.87
CA THR A 177 4.51 -11.52 -20.71
C THR A 177 3.12 -12.14 -20.61
N LEU A 178 2.06 -11.35 -20.75
CA LEU A 178 0.68 -11.85 -20.76
C LEU A 178 0.45 -12.86 -21.89
N GLU A 179 0.94 -12.58 -23.09
CA GLU A 179 0.85 -13.48 -24.23
C GLU A 179 1.57 -14.82 -23.98
N ASN A 180 2.78 -14.78 -23.41
CA ASN A 180 3.55 -15.97 -23.04
C ASN A 180 2.87 -16.83 -21.98
N GLU A 181 2.06 -16.22 -21.10
CA GLU A 181 1.22 -16.91 -20.12
C GLU A 181 -0.11 -17.42 -20.73
N GLY A 182 -0.27 -17.32 -22.05
CA GLY A 182 -1.49 -17.73 -22.76
C GLY A 182 -2.69 -16.87 -22.40
N ILE A 183 -2.46 -15.59 -22.14
CA ILE A 183 -3.49 -14.58 -21.88
C ILE A 183 -3.61 -13.70 -23.13
N SER A 184 -4.72 -13.86 -23.87
CA SER A 184 -5.00 -13.09 -25.09
C SER A 184 -6.38 -12.42 -25.02
N HIS A 185 -6.53 -11.31 -25.72
CA HIS A 185 -7.78 -10.56 -25.84
C HIS A 185 -7.75 -9.67 -27.07
N GLU A 186 -8.88 -9.41 -27.73
CA GLU A 186 -8.94 -8.54 -28.92
C GLU A 186 -8.37 -7.14 -28.65
N ASN A 187 -8.65 -6.61 -27.45
CA ASN A 187 -8.12 -5.33 -26.99
C ASN A 187 -6.59 -5.30 -26.85
N ILE A 188 -5.95 -6.44 -26.56
CA ILE A 188 -4.47 -6.51 -26.54
C ILE A 188 -3.93 -6.27 -27.95
N ASP A 189 -4.49 -6.92 -28.96
CA ASP A 189 -4.02 -6.76 -30.35
C ASP A 189 -4.20 -5.32 -30.85
N LEU A 190 -5.36 -4.72 -30.54
CA LEU A 190 -5.63 -3.32 -30.85
C LEU A 190 -4.64 -2.39 -30.14
N PHE A 191 -4.40 -2.62 -28.85
CA PHE A 191 -3.47 -1.82 -28.05
C PHE A 191 -2.02 -1.96 -28.53
N TYR A 192 -1.60 -3.18 -28.87
CA TYR A 192 -0.28 -3.45 -29.43
C TYR A 192 -0.06 -2.71 -30.76
N LYS A 193 -1.04 -2.74 -31.65
CA LYS A 193 -1.01 -1.99 -32.91
C LYS A 193 -0.92 -0.48 -32.68
N LEU A 194 -1.66 0.05 -31.70
CA LEU A 194 -1.59 1.46 -31.32
C LEU A 194 -0.18 1.83 -30.86
N ILE A 195 0.41 1.08 -29.93
CA ILE A 195 1.75 1.37 -29.39
C ILE A 195 2.82 1.33 -30.48
N LYS A 196 2.74 0.39 -31.44
CA LYS A 196 3.70 0.28 -32.54
C LYS A 196 3.52 1.37 -33.61
N ASN A 197 2.29 1.75 -33.93
CA ASN A 197 2.05 2.78 -34.94
C ASN A 197 2.55 4.17 -34.50
N GLU A 198 2.59 4.42 -33.20
CA GLU A 198 3.15 5.64 -32.64
C GLU A 198 4.70 5.73 -32.74
N GLU A 199 5.43 4.66 -33.06
CA GLU A 199 6.89 4.72 -33.30
C GLU A 199 7.25 5.47 -34.59
N LYS A 200 6.31 5.52 -35.54
CA LYS A 200 6.56 6.01 -36.90
C LYS A 200 6.27 7.51 -37.07
N LYS A 201 5.93 8.22 -36.00
CA LYS A 201 5.62 9.65 -35.97
C LYS A 201 6.66 10.40 -35.16
#